data_AF-A9B2S9-F1
#
_entry.id   AF-A9B2S9-F1
#
_cell.length_a   1.000
_cell.length_b   1.000
_cell.length_c   1.000
_cell.angle_alpha   90.00
_cell.angle_beta   90.00
_cell.angle_gamma   90.00
#
_symmetry.space_group_name_H-M   'P 1'
#
loop_
_entity.id
_entity.type
_entity.pdbx_description
1 polymer ?
#
loop_
_entity_poly.entity_id
_entity_poly.type
_entity_poly.pdbx_seq_one_letter_code
_entity_poly.pdbx_strand_id
1 'polypeptide(L)'
;MNDAMLTVATALAQIRAGVEDFGGRPINGTLVLDNNIEFLPRGLVATAIEAKNCTKLRYLPKDLHAGRLDLSGCTGLTSIPEGLHCFELDLRGTSIEHLPLVHVQNRLNLSNNIHLKSLPRNLKVGSLVLRGCSALESLPEGIDVNFLDLTDCVNFRRWPSTGRISVGRIVARNCINMPNLPNWLGELAQLSVRGCSSLTELPAGLVVHSWLDLGNTEISCLPADSQVSQLRWNGVPIDERIAFQPETISVSEIIDEVNVERRRVLLERKGYEEFFAQAEAKELDRDRDTGGVRRLLQMPMPNDEDLVCLAVQCPSTDRRYVLRVPPTMQSCHQAAAWIAGFDNPDDYKLLKET
;
A
#
# COMPACT_ATOMS: atom_id res chain seq x y z
N MET A 1 21.06 21.84 40.80
CA MET A 1 21.70 22.87 39.97
C MET A 1 20.68 23.30 38.94
N ASN A 2 20.51 24.60 38.70
CA ASN A 2 19.72 25.09 37.57
C ASN A 2 20.44 24.66 36.28
N ASP A 3 20.06 23.53 35.69
CA ASP A 3 20.47 23.23 34.32
C ASP A 3 19.72 24.19 33.40
N ALA A 4 20.39 25.30 33.09
CA ALA A 4 19.86 26.28 32.17
C ALA A 4 19.55 25.60 30.83
N MET A 5 18.29 25.75 30.39
CA MET A 5 17.82 25.29 29.08
C MET A 5 18.76 25.78 27.98
N LEU A 6 19.11 24.89 27.05
CA LEU A 6 19.88 25.26 25.88
C LEU A 6 18.93 25.75 24.78
N THR A 7 19.21 26.91 24.18
CA THR A 7 18.40 27.39 23.05
C THR A 7 18.64 26.53 21.81
N VAL A 8 17.64 26.40 20.93
CA VAL A 8 17.76 25.68 19.65
C VAL A 8 18.95 26.19 18.83
N ALA A 9 19.11 27.52 18.73
CA ALA A 9 20.21 28.12 17.96
C ALA A 9 21.59 27.73 18.52
N THR A 10 21.75 27.76 19.85
CA THR A 10 23.00 27.36 20.50
C THR A 10 23.26 25.86 20.34
N ALA A 11 22.23 25.03 20.47
CA ALA A 11 22.34 23.59 20.27
C ALA A 11 22.79 23.23 18.84
N LEU A 12 22.17 23.84 17.83
CA LEU A 12 22.53 23.63 16.42
C LEU A 12 23.97 24.08 16.13
N ALA A 13 24.40 25.20 16.71
CA ALA A 13 25.78 25.67 16.58
C ALA A 13 26.78 24.69 17.22
N GLN A 14 26.46 24.15 18.40
CA GLN A 14 27.28 23.14 19.09
C GLN A 14 27.37 21.83 18.30
N ILE A 15 26.26 21.36 17.72
CA ILE A 15 26.25 20.17 16.84
C ILE A 15 27.14 20.40 15.62
N ARG A 16 27.01 21.55 14.94
CA ARG A 16 27.87 21.90 13.78
C ARG A 16 29.35 21.99 14.14
N ALA A 17 29.65 22.39 15.37
CA ALA A 17 31.03 22.44 15.90
C ALA A 17 31.56 21.07 16.35
N GLY A 18 30.77 19.99 16.27
CA GLY A 18 31.19 18.65 16.64
C GLY A 18 31.21 18.39 18.15
N VAL A 19 30.42 19.12 18.95
CA VAL A 19 30.29 18.84 20.39
C VAL A 19 29.67 17.46 20.59
N GLU A 20 30.36 16.56 21.30
CA GLU A 20 29.96 15.16 21.46
C GLU A 20 29.06 14.90 22.68
N ASP A 21 28.95 15.84 23.61
CA ASP A 21 28.22 15.66 24.87
C ASP A 21 27.46 16.92 25.28
N PHE A 22 26.15 16.78 25.45
CA PHE A 22 25.24 17.87 25.82
C PHE A 22 24.90 17.87 27.32
N GLY A 23 25.34 16.85 28.06
CA GLY A 23 25.17 16.73 29.51
C GLY A 23 23.72 16.60 29.98
N GLY A 24 22.78 16.21 29.10
CA GLY A 24 21.37 16.10 29.45
C GLY A 24 20.61 17.42 29.49
N ARG A 25 21.23 18.54 29.10
CA ARG A 25 20.60 19.87 29.13
C ARG A 25 19.39 19.89 28.20
N PRO A 26 18.18 20.17 28.69
CA PRO A 26 16.99 20.12 27.86
C PRO A 26 16.95 21.26 26.84
N ILE A 27 16.43 20.95 25.66
CA ILE A 27 16.20 21.88 24.56
C ILE A 27 14.70 21.89 24.26
N ASN A 28 14.06 23.05 24.46
CA ASN A 28 12.65 23.22 24.09
C ASN A 28 12.56 23.66 22.64
N GLY A 29 11.89 22.85 21.82
CA GLY A 29 11.70 23.09 20.38
C GLY A 29 12.29 22.00 19.49
N THR A 30 12.20 22.25 18.18
CA THR A 30 12.65 21.31 17.15
C THR A 30 14.08 21.62 16.72
N LEU A 31 14.95 20.62 16.82
CA LEU A 31 16.28 20.64 16.21
C LEU A 31 16.20 20.12 14.79
N VAL A 32 16.27 21.01 13.80
CA VAL A 32 16.39 20.64 12.38
C VAL A 32 17.88 20.58 12.03
N LEU A 33 18.38 19.38 11.80
CA LEU A 33 19.80 19.11 11.56
C LEU A 33 20.11 19.11 10.06
N ASP A 34 21.34 19.48 9.70
CA ASP A 34 21.83 19.36 8.33
C ASP A 34 21.99 17.88 7.97
N ASN A 35 21.78 17.53 6.70
CA ASN A 35 21.86 16.14 6.21
C ASN A 35 23.28 15.55 6.18
N ASN A 36 24.29 16.29 6.61
CA ASN A 36 25.69 15.87 6.60
C ASN A 36 26.21 15.42 7.97
N ILE A 37 25.37 15.39 9.01
CA ILE A 37 25.80 14.95 10.34
C ILE A 37 26.23 13.48 10.33
N GLU A 38 27.26 13.16 11.12
CA GLU A 38 27.81 11.81 11.25
C GLU A 38 27.42 11.15 12.58
N PHE A 39 27.09 11.95 13.60
CA PHE A 39 26.64 11.50 14.92
C PHE A 39 25.66 12.48 15.56
N LEU A 40 24.88 11.98 16.53
CA LEU A 40 24.17 12.82 17.50
C LEU A 40 24.95 12.84 18.82
N PRO A 41 25.06 14.00 19.49
CA PRO A 41 25.75 14.11 20.78
C PRO A 41 25.08 13.25 21.86
N ARG A 42 25.88 12.72 22.79
CA ARG A 42 25.38 12.08 24.02
C ARG A 42 24.64 13.09 24.89
N GLY A 43 23.70 12.59 25.69
CA GLY A 43 22.88 13.41 26.57
C GLY A 43 22.00 14.42 25.83
N LEU A 44 21.71 14.20 24.55
CA LEU A 44 20.84 15.07 23.77
C LEU A 44 19.39 14.87 24.20
N VAL A 45 18.80 15.93 24.76
CA VAL A 45 17.42 15.96 25.25
C VAL A 45 16.67 17.08 24.52
N ALA A 46 15.74 16.74 23.65
CA ALA A 46 14.99 17.72 22.84
C ALA A 46 13.50 17.37 22.71
N THR A 47 12.66 18.38 22.48
CA THR A 47 11.24 18.14 22.16
C THR A 47 11.11 17.36 20.84
N ALA A 48 11.82 17.78 19.81
CA ALA A 48 11.83 17.12 18.51
C ALA A 48 13.20 17.23 17.83
N ILE A 49 13.57 16.19 17.06
CA ILE A 49 14.78 16.14 16.25
C ILE A 49 14.38 15.73 14.83
N GLU A 50 14.76 16.53 13.85
CA GLU A 50 14.62 16.23 12.43
C GLU A 50 16.02 16.12 11.81
N ALA A 51 16.44 14.89 11.53
CA ALA A 51 17.72 14.58 10.90
C ALA A 51 17.48 13.75 9.63
N LYS A 52 16.76 14.33 8.68
CA LYS A 52 16.35 13.66 7.43
C LYS A 52 17.53 13.50 6.47
N ASN A 53 17.58 12.37 5.77
CA ASN A 53 18.58 12.05 4.75
C ASN A 53 20.04 12.14 5.25
N CYS A 54 20.28 11.93 6.55
CA CYS A 54 21.63 11.91 7.11
C CYS A 54 22.30 10.57 6.81
N THR A 55 22.73 10.38 5.56
CA THR A 55 23.27 9.10 5.06
C THR A 55 24.58 8.68 5.75
N LYS A 56 25.26 9.61 6.42
CA LYS A 56 26.46 9.36 7.22
C LYS A 56 26.19 9.01 8.68
N LEU A 57 24.96 9.23 9.17
CA LEU A 57 24.59 8.91 10.54
C LEU A 57 24.44 7.39 10.68
N ARG A 58 25.36 6.77 11.43
CA ARG A 58 25.44 5.29 11.55
C ARG A 58 24.84 4.72 12.83
N TYR A 59 24.79 5.52 13.89
CA TYR A 59 24.31 5.09 15.20
C TYR A 59 23.69 6.27 15.93
N LEU A 60 22.84 5.97 16.91
CA LEU A 60 22.30 6.95 17.85
C LEU A 60 22.89 6.69 19.24
N PRO A 61 23.10 7.74 20.04
CA PRO A 61 23.54 7.58 21.42
C PRO A 61 22.44 6.92 22.26
N LYS A 62 22.83 6.05 23.20
CA LYS A 62 21.88 5.26 24.02
C LYS A 62 21.02 6.11 24.95
N ASP A 63 21.51 7.28 25.32
CA ASP A 63 20.88 8.25 26.21
C ASP A 63 20.12 9.36 25.45
N LEU A 64 19.87 9.16 24.15
CA LEU A 64 19.05 10.07 23.34
C LEU A 64 17.63 10.14 23.90
N HIS A 65 17.16 11.35 24.18
CA HIS A 65 15.77 11.61 24.53
C HIS A 65 15.15 12.63 23.58
N ALA A 66 14.15 12.17 22.82
CA ALA A 66 13.39 13.04 21.93
C ALA A 66 11.90 12.70 22.02
N GLY A 67 11.04 13.73 22.12
CA GLY A 67 9.59 13.53 21.99
C GLY A 67 9.24 13.00 20.60
N ARG A 68 9.75 13.66 19.55
CA ARG A 68 9.63 13.22 18.16
C ARG A 68 11.01 13.08 17.51
N LEU A 69 11.23 11.99 16.79
CA LEU A 69 12.48 11.71 16.10
C LEU A 69 12.21 11.33 14.64
N ASP A 70 12.64 12.17 13.70
CA ASP A 70 12.57 11.92 12.26
C ASP A 70 13.98 11.69 11.70
N LEU A 71 14.26 10.43 11.35
CA LEU A 71 15.50 9.92 10.78
C LEU A 71 15.26 9.36 9.38
N SER A 72 14.19 9.81 8.71
CA SER A 72 13.81 9.27 7.41
C SER A 72 14.91 9.51 6.36
N GLY A 73 15.22 8.48 5.57
CA GLY A 73 16.27 8.51 4.55
C GLY A 73 17.71 8.40 5.09
N CYS A 74 17.91 8.17 6.39
CA CYS A 74 19.23 7.88 6.95
C CYS A 74 19.69 6.46 6.59
N THR A 75 20.11 6.25 5.34
CA THR A 75 20.50 4.94 4.81
C THR A 75 21.77 4.36 5.44
N GLY A 76 22.59 5.18 6.11
CA GLY A 76 23.72 4.69 6.91
C GLY A 76 23.31 4.06 8.24
N LEU A 77 22.07 4.27 8.69
CA LEU A 77 21.56 3.79 9.97
C LEU A 77 21.01 2.37 9.81
N THR A 78 21.69 1.40 10.44
CA THR A 78 21.34 -0.03 10.37
C THR A 78 20.71 -0.58 11.66
N SER A 79 20.79 0.16 12.77
CA SER A 79 20.07 -0.14 14.01
C SER A 79 19.81 1.14 14.81
N ILE A 80 19.00 1.00 15.85
CA ILE A 80 18.72 2.05 16.85
C ILE A 80 19.05 1.49 18.24
N PRO A 81 19.25 2.34 19.27
CA PRO A 81 19.51 1.86 20.61
C PRO A 81 18.30 1.13 21.20
N GLU A 82 18.55 0.01 21.85
CA GLU A 82 17.54 -0.69 22.64
C GLU A 82 17.02 0.21 23.76
N GLY A 83 15.72 0.15 24.02
CA GLY A 83 15.07 0.95 25.05
C GLY A 83 14.76 2.39 24.65
N LEU A 84 15.01 2.79 23.40
CA LEU A 84 14.65 4.12 22.90
C LEU A 84 13.17 4.43 23.20
N HIS A 85 12.92 5.56 23.84
CA HIS A 85 11.59 6.00 24.23
C HIS A 85 11.26 7.34 23.55
N CYS A 86 10.14 7.38 22.83
CA CYS A 86 9.64 8.60 22.17
C CYS A 86 8.13 8.53 21.94
N PHE A 87 7.54 9.68 21.60
CA PHE A 87 6.15 9.77 21.19
C PHE A 87 5.97 9.37 19.72
N GLU A 88 6.87 9.84 18.84
CA GLU A 88 6.86 9.53 17.40
C GLU A 88 8.26 9.21 16.88
N LEU A 89 8.36 8.17 16.05
CA LEU A 89 9.60 7.73 15.41
C LEU A 89 9.37 7.49 13.91
N ASP A 90 10.07 8.26 13.06
CA ASP A 90 10.12 8.04 11.62
C ASP A 90 11.49 7.50 11.20
N LEU A 91 11.50 6.25 10.75
CA LEU A 91 12.65 5.49 10.25
C LEU A 91 12.40 5.09 8.79
N ARG A 92 11.56 5.82 8.06
CA ARG A 92 11.25 5.48 6.66
C ARG A 92 12.51 5.51 5.80
N GLY A 93 12.73 4.46 5.01
CA GLY A 93 13.84 4.40 4.05
C GLY A 93 15.22 4.38 4.70
N THR A 94 15.35 3.89 5.93
CA THR A 94 16.64 3.54 6.53
C THR A 94 17.10 2.15 6.05
N SER A 95 18.21 1.64 6.60
CA SER A 95 18.72 0.31 6.28
C SER A 95 18.63 -0.64 7.48
N ILE A 96 17.60 -0.45 8.33
CA ILE A 96 17.33 -1.30 9.48
C ILE A 96 16.81 -2.66 9.01
N GLU A 97 17.52 -3.72 9.39
CA GLU A 97 17.09 -5.11 9.15
C GLU A 97 16.26 -5.67 10.30
N HIS A 98 16.57 -5.28 11.53
CA HIS A 98 15.90 -5.75 12.74
C HIS A 98 15.64 -4.56 13.66
N LEU A 99 14.37 -4.35 14.00
CA LEU A 99 14.03 -3.34 15.00
C LEU A 99 14.27 -3.93 16.41
N PRO A 100 15.11 -3.33 17.26
CA PRO A 100 15.26 -3.74 18.65
C PRO A 100 14.04 -3.32 19.48
N LEU A 101 14.01 -3.71 20.76
CA LEU A 101 12.94 -3.28 21.65
C LEU A 101 12.95 -1.75 21.81
N VAL A 102 11.83 -1.12 21.49
CA VAL A 102 11.61 0.33 21.60
C VAL A 102 10.24 0.62 22.19
N HIS A 103 10.11 1.79 22.80
CA HIS A 103 8.87 2.28 23.39
C HIS A 103 8.40 3.52 22.62
N VAL A 104 7.56 3.31 21.61
CA VAL A 104 6.98 4.39 20.79
C VAL A 104 5.49 4.51 21.13
N GLN A 105 5.07 5.66 21.64
CA GLN A 105 3.71 5.81 22.16
C GLN A 105 2.66 5.96 21.04
N ASN A 106 2.89 6.87 20.10
CA ASN A 106 1.89 7.26 19.11
C ASN A 106 2.13 6.59 17.74
N ARG A 107 3.27 6.86 17.11
CA ARG A 107 3.50 6.46 15.70
C ARG A 107 4.92 5.98 15.46
N LEU A 108 5.03 4.78 14.90
CA LEU A 108 6.25 4.20 14.37
C LEU A 108 6.12 4.03 12.85
N ASN A 109 6.89 4.80 12.09
CA ASN A 109 6.93 4.70 10.63
C ASN A 109 8.22 4.01 10.18
N LEU A 110 8.07 2.82 9.61
CA LEU A 110 9.14 1.99 9.06
C LEU A 110 8.97 1.78 7.55
N SER A 111 8.18 2.62 6.88
CA SER A 111 7.92 2.47 5.44
C SER A 111 9.23 2.40 4.64
N ASN A 112 9.24 1.66 3.54
CA ASN A 112 10.34 1.51 2.61
C ASN A 112 11.65 1.03 3.23
N ASN A 113 11.62 0.38 4.41
CA ASN A 113 12.76 -0.39 4.90
C ASN A 113 12.75 -1.75 4.19
N ILE A 114 13.25 -1.77 2.95
CA ILE A 114 13.17 -2.94 2.05
C ILE A 114 13.94 -4.17 2.58
N HIS A 115 14.82 -3.99 3.56
CA HIS A 115 15.60 -5.04 4.22
C HIS A 115 15.07 -5.43 5.62
N LEU A 116 13.99 -4.82 6.09
CA LEU A 116 13.41 -5.11 7.41
C LEU A 116 12.85 -6.53 7.44
N LYS A 117 13.48 -7.39 8.26
CA LYS A 117 13.15 -8.81 8.43
C LYS A 117 12.31 -9.07 9.67
N SER A 118 12.51 -8.31 10.75
CA SER A 118 11.79 -8.56 12.00
C SER A 118 11.55 -7.31 12.85
N LEU A 119 10.48 -7.39 13.64
CA LEU A 119 10.11 -6.46 14.70
C LEU A 119 10.27 -7.15 16.06
N PRO A 120 10.40 -6.41 17.18
CA PRO A 120 10.52 -7.00 18.50
C PRO A 120 9.21 -7.66 18.93
N ARG A 121 9.30 -8.74 19.72
CA ARG A 121 8.12 -9.35 20.38
C ARG A 121 7.43 -8.35 21.30
N ASN A 122 6.11 -8.49 21.45
CA ASN A 122 5.28 -7.61 22.28
C ASN A 122 5.35 -6.13 21.87
N LEU A 123 5.57 -5.84 20.59
CA LEU A 123 5.59 -4.47 20.08
C LEU A 123 4.23 -3.81 20.29
N LYS A 124 4.23 -2.72 21.07
CA LYS A 124 3.04 -1.91 21.34
C LYS A 124 3.24 -0.48 20.86
N VAL A 125 2.33 -0.01 19.99
CA VAL A 125 2.36 1.36 19.45
C VAL A 125 0.96 1.74 18.94
N GLY A 126 0.56 3.01 19.02
CA GLY A 126 -0.73 3.44 18.46
C GLY A 126 -0.86 3.16 16.95
N SER A 127 0.10 3.60 16.15
CA SER A 127 0.13 3.51 14.69
C SER A 127 1.45 2.91 14.20
N LEU A 128 1.37 1.75 13.56
CA LEU A 128 2.50 1.06 12.92
C LEU A 128 2.37 1.11 11.40
N VAL A 129 3.36 1.71 10.73
CA VAL A 129 3.40 1.85 9.28
C VAL A 129 4.59 1.07 8.72
N LEU A 130 4.32 0.05 7.90
CA LEU A 130 5.31 -0.87 7.34
C LEU A 130 5.26 -0.89 5.80
N ARG A 131 4.73 0.17 5.17
CA ARG A 131 4.50 0.19 3.72
C ARG A 131 5.77 -0.13 2.93
N GLY A 132 5.72 -1.01 1.94
CA GLY A 132 6.87 -1.32 1.10
C GLY A 132 8.04 -2.02 1.83
N CYS A 133 7.81 -2.61 3.01
CA CYS A 133 8.79 -3.47 3.68
C CYS A 133 8.85 -4.84 2.98
N SER A 134 9.47 -4.88 1.80
CA SER A 134 9.44 -6.05 0.90
C SER A 134 10.15 -7.30 1.44
N ALA A 135 11.04 -7.20 2.43
CA ALA A 135 11.67 -8.35 3.08
C ALA A 135 10.90 -8.89 4.30
N LEU A 136 9.84 -8.21 4.74
CA LEU A 136 9.10 -8.58 5.94
C LEU A 136 8.15 -9.74 5.64
N GLU A 137 8.42 -10.91 6.21
CA GLU A 137 7.61 -12.12 5.99
C GLU A 137 6.53 -12.34 7.05
N SER A 138 6.74 -11.81 8.27
CA SER A 138 5.83 -12.02 9.40
C SER A 138 5.83 -10.86 10.40
N LEU A 139 4.74 -10.75 11.16
CA LEU A 139 4.62 -9.84 12.30
C LEU A 139 4.99 -10.55 13.62
N PRO A 140 5.44 -9.81 14.66
CA PRO A 140 5.89 -10.40 15.91
C PRO A 140 4.73 -10.90 16.78
N GLU A 141 4.99 -11.93 17.58
CA GLU A 141 4.05 -12.38 18.62
C GLU A 141 3.76 -11.27 19.63
N GLY A 142 2.50 -11.19 20.06
CA GLY A 142 2.04 -10.22 21.06
C GLY A 142 1.93 -8.79 20.56
N ILE A 143 1.86 -8.56 19.24
CA ILE A 143 1.65 -7.22 18.67
C ILE A 143 0.36 -6.57 19.19
N ASP A 144 0.42 -5.31 19.63
CA ASP A 144 -0.72 -4.54 20.15
C ASP A 144 -0.74 -3.14 19.52
N VAL A 145 -1.59 -2.92 18.52
CA VAL A 145 -1.66 -1.63 17.79
C VAL A 145 -3.11 -1.18 17.54
N ASN A 146 -3.32 0.11 17.26
CA ASN A 146 -4.63 0.63 16.84
C ASN A 146 -4.71 0.78 15.32
N PHE A 147 -3.59 1.09 14.66
CA PHE A 147 -3.50 1.21 13.22
C PHE A 147 -2.31 0.40 12.70
N LEU A 148 -2.56 -0.42 11.69
CA LEU A 148 -1.56 -1.22 11.01
C LEU A 148 -1.64 -0.99 9.50
N ASP A 149 -0.51 -0.63 8.89
CA ASP A 149 -0.39 -0.51 7.44
C ASP A 149 0.74 -1.39 6.90
N LEU A 150 0.36 -2.40 6.13
CA LEU A 150 1.21 -3.39 5.47
C LEU A 150 1.20 -3.20 3.94
N THR A 151 0.72 -2.06 3.43
CA THR A 151 0.61 -1.83 1.98
C THR A 151 1.92 -2.15 1.26
N ASP A 152 1.87 -2.95 0.20
CA ASP A 152 3.01 -3.37 -0.61
C ASP A 152 4.08 -4.18 0.16
N CYS A 153 3.74 -4.81 1.30
CA CYS A 153 4.55 -5.87 1.91
C CYS A 153 4.39 -7.17 1.12
N VAL A 154 4.95 -7.22 -0.09
CA VAL A 154 4.70 -8.29 -1.07
C VAL A 154 5.11 -9.68 -0.61
N ASN A 155 6.10 -9.82 0.28
CA ASN A 155 6.54 -11.11 0.84
C ASN A 155 5.89 -11.46 2.18
N PHE A 156 4.96 -10.63 2.69
CA PHE A 156 4.26 -10.93 3.93
C PHE A 156 3.37 -12.17 3.76
N ARG A 157 3.60 -13.18 4.60
CA ARG A 157 2.96 -14.51 4.49
C ARG A 157 2.36 -15.00 5.80
N ARG A 158 2.78 -14.45 6.95
CA ARG A 158 2.41 -15.01 8.26
C ARG A 158 2.03 -13.95 9.28
N TRP A 159 0.80 -14.03 9.76
CA TRP A 159 0.37 -13.37 11.00
C TRP A 159 0.85 -14.14 12.23
N PRO A 160 1.08 -13.47 13.38
CA PRO A 160 1.40 -14.14 14.63
C PRO A 160 0.22 -14.95 15.15
N SER A 161 0.50 -15.92 16.02
CA SER A 161 -0.54 -16.69 16.73
C SER A 161 -1.31 -15.84 17.73
N THR A 162 -0.68 -14.80 18.25
CA THR A 162 -1.28 -13.84 19.18
C THR A 162 -1.05 -12.40 18.73
N GLY A 163 -2.10 -11.59 18.84
CA GLY A 163 -2.07 -10.17 18.52
C GLY A 163 -3.34 -9.46 18.95
N ARG A 164 -3.31 -8.13 18.96
CA ARG A 164 -4.45 -7.28 19.28
C ARG A 164 -4.47 -6.06 18.37
N ILE A 165 -5.65 -5.79 17.82
CA ILE A 165 -5.94 -4.54 17.11
C ILE A 165 -7.09 -3.86 17.85
N SER A 166 -6.80 -2.78 18.59
CA SER A 166 -7.80 -2.17 19.49
C SER A 166 -8.74 -1.25 18.71
N VAL A 167 -9.91 -1.76 18.30
CA VAL A 167 -10.97 -1.04 17.53
C VAL A 167 -10.36 -0.21 16.40
N GLY A 168 -9.50 -0.89 15.66
CA GLY A 168 -8.47 -0.27 14.85
C GLY A 168 -8.75 -0.33 13.36
N ARG A 169 -7.77 0.12 12.59
CA ARG A 169 -7.76 0.01 11.13
C ARG A 169 -6.59 -0.84 10.66
N ILE A 170 -6.87 -1.75 9.73
CA ILE A 170 -5.83 -2.51 9.01
C ILE A 170 -5.89 -2.13 7.54
N VAL A 171 -4.73 -1.79 6.99
CA VAL A 171 -4.52 -1.57 5.55
C VAL A 171 -3.44 -2.54 5.09
N ALA A 172 -3.84 -3.67 4.52
CA ALA A 172 -2.95 -4.70 3.98
C ALA A 172 -3.19 -4.79 2.47
N ARG A 173 -2.87 -3.73 1.74
CA ARG A 173 -3.07 -3.68 0.28
C ARG A 173 -1.88 -4.31 -0.45
N ASN A 174 -2.14 -5.02 -1.53
CA ASN A 174 -1.12 -5.65 -2.38
C ASN A 174 -0.16 -6.57 -1.58
N CYS A 175 -0.63 -7.17 -0.48
CA CYS A 175 0.10 -8.25 0.19
C CYS A 175 -0.16 -9.55 -0.57
N ILE A 176 0.38 -9.63 -1.80
CA ILE A 176 0.03 -10.64 -2.80
C ILE A 176 0.29 -12.09 -2.34
N ASN A 177 1.18 -12.30 -1.37
CA ASN A 177 1.54 -13.62 -0.84
C ASN A 177 0.86 -13.94 0.51
N MET A 178 -0.05 -13.10 1.01
CA MET A 178 -0.74 -13.31 2.29
C MET A 178 -1.94 -14.25 2.08
N PRO A 179 -1.90 -15.49 2.61
CA PRO A 179 -2.93 -16.48 2.29
C PRO A 179 -4.19 -16.35 3.15
N ASN A 180 -4.08 -15.79 4.34
CA ASN A 180 -5.17 -15.67 5.30
C ASN A 180 -5.01 -14.45 6.20
N LEU A 181 -6.08 -14.14 6.91
CA LEU A 181 -6.11 -13.23 8.04
C LEU A 181 -6.14 -14.04 9.35
N PRO A 182 -5.63 -13.53 10.47
CA PRO A 182 -5.58 -14.27 11.72
C PRO A 182 -6.94 -14.28 12.42
N ASN A 183 -7.20 -15.33 13.18
CA ASN A 183 -8.45 -15.53 13.93
C ASN A 183 -8.65 -14.58 15.12
N TRP A 184 -7.58 -13.93 15.60
CA TRP A 184 -7.67 -12.91 16.64
C TRP A 184 -8.07 -11.53 16.09
N LEU A 185 -8.27 -11.39 14.76
CA LEU A 185 -8.97 -10.22 14.20
C LEU A 185 -10.41 -10.22 14.69
N GLY A 186 -10.63 -9.63 15.86
CA GLY A 186 -11.96 -9.33 16.37
C GLY A 186 -12.56 -8.14 15.63
N GLU A 187 -12.99 -7.14 16.39
CA GLU A 187 -13.67 -5.97 15.85
C GLU A 187 -12.71 -4.93 15.28
N LEU A 188 -12.95 -4.53 14.04
CA LEU A 188 -12.23 -3.49 13.33
C LEU A 188 -13.16 -2.33 12.97
N ALA A 189 -12.62 -1.11 12.96
CA ALA A 189 -13.30 0.01 12.33
C ALA A 189 -13.27 -0.15 10.81
N GLN A 190 -12.08 -0.43 10.25
CA GLN A 190 -11.84 -0.47 8.79
C GLN A 190 -10.84 -1.57 8.42
N LEU A 191 -11.12 -2.29 7.35
CA LEU A 191 -10.22 -3.30 6.79
C LEU A 191 -10.08 -3.11 5.28
N SER A 192 -8.85 -3.04 4.80
CA SER A 192 -8.54 -3.06 3.36
C SER A 192 -7.57 -4.19 3.07
N VAL A 193 -8.00 -5.16 2.27
CA VAL A 193 -7.19 -6.27 1.75
C VAL A 193 -7.08 -6.21 0.22
N ARG A 194 -7.31 -5.03 -0.35
CA ARG A 194 -7.31 -4.80 -1.79
C ARG A 194 -6.01 -5.29 -2.43
N GLY A 195 -6.10 -6.09 -3.49
CA GLY A 195 -4.94 -6.62 -4.22
C GLY A 195 -4.24 -7.79 -3.54
N CYS A 196 -4.80 -8.36 -2.48
CA CYS A 196 -4.29 -9.60 -1.88
C CYS A 196 -4.79 -10.82 -2.67
N SER A 197 -4.17 -11.09 -3.80
CA SER A 197 -4.56 -12.15 -4.74
C SER A 197 -4.43 -13.59 -4.19
N SER A 198 -3.67 -13.81 -3.11
CA SER A 198 -3.63 -15.12 -2.43
C SER A 198 -4.67 -15.27 -1.32
N LEU A 199 -5.39 -14.21 -0.97
CA LEU A 199 -6.41 -14.25 0.07
C LEU A 199 -7.74 -14.72 -0.52
N THR A 200 -8.18 -15.91 -0.11
CA THR A 200 -9.39 -16.57 -0.63
C THR A 200 -10.56 -16.57 0.33
N GLU A 201 -10.32 -16.30 1.62
CA GLU A 201 -11.35 -16.35 2.65
C GLU A 201 -11.12 -15.31 3.76
N LEU A 202 -12.20 -14.99 4.47
CA LEU A 202 -12.19 -14.15 5.67
C LEU A 202 -12.39 -15.03 6.91
N PRO A 203 -11.84 -14.64 8.08
CA PRO A 203 -11.99 -15.41 9.30
C PRO A 203 -13.44 -15.34 9.81
N ALA A 204 -13.89 -16.42 10.45
CA ALA A 204 -15.17 -16.46 11.16
C ALA A 204 -15.25 -15.39 12.24
N GLY A 205 -16.44 -14.84 12.47
CA GLY A 205 -16.70 -13.83 13.48
C GLY A 205 -16.07 -12.46 13.21
N LEU A 206 -15.60 -12.21 11.97
CA LEU A 206 -15.05 -10.90 11.58
C LEU A 206 -16.11 -9.81 11.68
N VAL A 207 -15.81 -8.76 12.44
CA VAL A 207 -16.68 -7.58 12.57
C VAL A 207 -15.95 -6.34 12.04
N VAL A 208 -16.56 -5.64 11.07
CA VAL A 208 -16.04 -4.41 10.47
C VAL A 208 -17.12 -3.33 10.47
N HIS A 209 -16.97 -2.36 11.36
CA HIS A 209 -17.99 -1.34 11.68
C HIS A 209 -18.15 -0.22 10.64
N SER A 210 -17.14 0.05 9.81
CA SER A 210 -17.24 1.11 8.79
C SER A 210 -17.23 0.54 7.38
N TRP A 211 -16.13 -0.08 6.96
CA TRP A 211 -16.05 -0.64 5.61
C TRP A 211 -14.93 -1.69 5.47
N LEU A 212 -15.18 -2.64 4.57
CA LEU A 212 -14.26 -3.68 4.13
C LEU A 212 -13.99 -3.54 2.63
N ASP A 213 -12.75 -3.28 2.25
CA ASP A 213 -12.33 -3.19 0.83
C ASP A 213 -11.64 -4.47 0.39
N LEU A 214 -12.31 -5.19 -0.51
CA LEU A 214 -11.98 -6.54 -0.99
C LEU A 214 -11.44 -6.55 -2.43
N GLY A 215 -11.33 -5.39 -3.09
CA GLY A 215 -11.07 -5.35 -4.52
C GLY A 215 -9.83 -6.14 -4.93
N ASN A 216 -9.91 -6.93 -6.00
CA ASN A 216 -8.80 -7.76 -6.50
C ASN A 216 -8.30 -8.80 -5.49
N THR A 217 -9.20 -9.42 -4.73
CA THR A 217 -8.94 -10.68 -4.00
C THR A 217 -9.68 -11.84 -4.66
N GLU A 218 -9.41 -13.05 -4.19
CA GLU A 218 -10.12 -14.27 -4.60
C GLU A 218 -11.24 -14.64 -3.62
N ILE A 219 -11.68 -13.70 -2.78
CA ILE A 219 -12.76 -13.93 -1.80
C ILE A 219 -14.09 -14.01 -2.55
N SER A 220 -14.80 -15.13 -2.35
CA SER A 220 -16.05 -15.44 -3.04
C SER A 220 -17.31 -15.29 -2.20
N CYS A 221 -17.20 -15.10 -0.87
CA CYS A 221 -18.33 -14.80 0.00
C CYS A 221 -17.88 -14.20 1.35
N LEU A 222 -18.84 -13.65 2.11
CA LEU A 222 -18.66 -13.36 3.51
C LEU A 222 -18.95 -14.60 4.38
N PRO A 223 -18.21 -14.83 5.49
CA PRO A 223 -18.58 -15.81 6.50
C PRO A 223 -19.97 -15.52 7.09
N ALA A 224 -20.74 -16.57 7.37
CA ALA A 224 -22.14 -16.44 7.81
C ALA A 224 -22.33 -15.67 9.13
N ASP A 225 -21.31 -15.64 9.98
CA ASP A 225 -21.29 -14.97 11.28
C ASP A 225 -20.53 -13.63 11.24
N SER A 226 -20.07 -13.19 10.08
CA SER A 226 -19.41 -11.90 9.93
C SER A 226 -20.41 -10.74 9.96
N GLN A 227 -19.96 -9.60 10.46
CA GLN A 227 -20.75 -8.36 10.48
C GLN A 227 -19.95 -7.27 9.78
N VAL A 228 -20.31 -6.97 8.53
CA VAL A 228 -19.62 -5.96 7.72
C VAL A 228 -20.62 -4.88 7.33
N SER A 229 -20.41 -3.66 7.81
CA SER A 229 -21.36 -2.56 7.58
C SER A 229 -21.41 -2.08 6.13
N GLN A 230 -20.29 -2.14 5.39
CA GLN A 230 -20.22 -1.72 3.99
C GLN A 230 -19.08 -2.43 3.27
N LEU A 231 -19.39 -3.10 2.16
CA LEU A 231 -18.37 -3.60 1.25
C LEU A 231 -17.89 -2.49 0.31
N ARG A 232 -16.62 -2.57 -0.05
CA ARG A 232 -16.01 -1.75 -1.08
C ARG A 232 -15.22 -2.62 -2.06
N TRP A 233 -15.22 -2.20 -3.30
CA TRP A 233 -14.35 -2.72 -4.35
C TRP A 233 -13.46 -1.60 -4.85
N ASN A 234 -12.16 -1.71 -4.60
CA ASN A 234 -11.18 -0.72 -5.02
C ASN A 234 -11.52 0.71 -4.52
N GLY A 235 -12.10 0.80 -3.32
CA GLY A 235 -12.53 2.05 -2.68
C GLY A 235 -13.97 2.49 -2.93
N VAL A 236 -14.69 1.84 -3.86
CA VAL A 236 -16.07 2.19 -4.23
C VAL A 236 -17.07 1.33 -3.45
N PRO A 237 -18.10 1.91 -2.79
CA PRO A 237 -19.14 1.15 -2.09
C PRO A 237 -19.93 0.22 -3.03
N ILE A 238 -20.05 -1.04 -2.63
CA ILE A 238 -20.81 -2.08 -3.33
C ILE A 238 -21.61 -2.95 -2.35
N ASP A 239 -22.54 -3.73 -2.89
CA ASP A 239 -23.24 -4.79 -2.16
C ASP A 239 -22.58 -6.17 -2.39
N GLU A 240 -23.05 -7.18 -1.68
CA GLU A 240 -22.57 -8.57 -1.81
C GLU A 240 -22.81 -9.17 -3.19
N ARG A 241 -23.90 -8.78 -3.87
CA ARG A 241 -24.20 -9.27 -5.23
C ARG A 241 -23.11 -8.83 -6.21
N ILE A 242 -22.73 -7.55 -6.18
CA ILE A 242 -21.64 -7.04 -7.03
C ILE A 242 -20.30 -7.67 -6.65
N ALA A 243 -20.07 -7.90 -5.35
CA ALA A 243 -18.84 -8.52 -4.88
C ALA A 243 -18.71 -9.97 -5.35
N PHE A 244 -19.77 -10.77 -5.19
CA PHE A 244 -19.67 -12.24 -5.21
C PHE A 244 -20.49 -12.93 -6.30
N GLN A 245 -21.41 -12.22 -6.96
CA GLN A 245 -22.27 -12.73 -8.02
C GLN A 245 -22.17 -11.85 -9.28
N PRO A 246 -20.94 -11.63 -9.81
CA PRO A 246 -20.71 -10.73 -10.94
C PRO A 246 -21.49 -11.11 -12.21
N GLU A 247 -21.83 -12.39 -12.39
CA GLU A 247 -22.64 -12.91 -13.49
C GLU A 247 -24.07 -12.34 -13.52
N THR A 248 -24.56 -11.84 -12.38
CA THR A 248 -25.89 -11.22 -12.27
C THR A 248 -25.91 -9.77 -12.74
N ILE A 249 -24.74 -9.15 -12.97
CA ILE A 249 -24.63 -7.77 -13.42
C ILE A 249 -25.08 -7.69 -14.89
N SER A 250 -26.14 -6.92 -15.14
CA SER A 250 -26.68 -6.74 -16.49
C SER A 250 -25.96 -5.63 -17.28
N VAL A 251 -26.00 -5.70 -18.61
CA VAL A 251 -25.45 -4.65 -19.48
C VAL A 251 -26.19 -3.32 -19.28
N SER A 252 -27.51 -3.35 -19.14
CA SER A 252 -28.32 -2.15 -18.89
C SER A 252 -27.97 -1.49 -17.55
N GLU A 253 -27.76 -2.29 -16.49
CA GLU A 253 -27.30 -1.76 -15.19
C GLU A 253 -26.00 -0.97 -15.33
N ILE A 254 -25.05 -1.46 -16.13
CA ILE A 254 -23.77 -0.77 -16.39
C ILE A 254 -23.97 0.53 -17.17
N ILE A 255 -24.76 0.49 -18.25
CA ILE A 255 -24.98 1.65 -19.12
C ILE A 255 -25.73 2.76 -18.38
N ASP A 256 -26.76 2.39 -17.61
CA ASP A 256 -27.65 3.32 -16.90
C ASP A 256 -27.06 3.84 -15.58
N GLU A 257 -25.99 3.22 -15.05
CA GLU A 257 -25.33 3.65 -13.82
C GLU A 257 -24.74 5.06 -13.99
N VAL A 258 -25.21 6.02 -13.20
CA VAL A 258 -24.81 7.43 -13.30
C VAL A 258 -23.44 7.67 -12.66
N ASN A 259 -23.09 6.90 -11.62
CA ASN A 259 -21.81 7.05 -10.95
C ASN A 259 -20.70 6.34 -11.73
N VAL A 260 -19.84 7.11 -12.40
CA VAL A 260 -18.72 6.62 -13.23
C VAL A 260 -17.80 5.65 -12.48
N GLU A 261 -17.50 5.89 -11.21
CA GLU A 261 -16.66 4.98 -10.41
C GLU A 261 -17.36 3.66 -10.11
N ARG A 262 -18.68 3.69 -9.87
CA ARG A 262 -19.47 2.48 -9.66
C ARG A 262 -19.64 1.70 -10.96
N ARG A 263 -19.91 2.37 -12.08
CA ARG A 263 -19.94 1.79 -13.43
C ARG A 263 -18.62 1.10 -13.76
N ARG A 264 -17.48 1.73 -13.45
CA ARG A 264 -16.15 1.11 -13.60
C ARG A 264 -16.03 -0.20 -12.82
N VAL A 265 -16.52 -0.23 -11.59
CA VAL A 265 -16.54 -1.46 -10.79
C VAL A 265 -17.48 -2.52 -11.39
N LEU A 266 -18.67 -2.15 -11.86
CA LEU A 266 -19.60 -3.09 -12.50
C LEU A 266 -18.97 -3.71 -13.77
N LEU A 267 -18.30 -2.90 -14.60
CA LEU A 267 -17.54 -3.36 -15.77
C LEU A 267 -16.39 -4.29 -15.38
N GLU A 268 -15.62 -3.91 -14.35
CA GLU A 268 -14.50 -4.71 -13.84
C GLU A 268 -14.97 -6.08 -13.31
N ARG A 269 -16.08 -6.10 -12.56
CA ARG A 269 -16.67 -7.33 -12.01
C ARG A 269 -17.29 -8.21 -13.08
N LYS A 270 -18.05 -7.65 -14.03
CA LYS A 270 -18.64 -8.41 -15.14
C LYS A 270 -17.58 -8.94 -16.11
N GLY A 271 -16.51 -8.16 -16.31
CA GLY A 271 -15.49 -8.43 -17.32
C GLY A 271 -15.91 -7.90 -18.69
N TYR A 272 -14.94 -7.35 -19.44
CA TYR A 272 -15.20 -6.77 -20.75
C TYR A 272 -15.67 -7.80 -21.78
N GLU A 273 -15.18 -9.04 -21.72
CA GLU A 273 -15.60 -10.09 -22.66
C GLU A 273 -17.10 -10.36 -22.56
N GLU A 274 -17.61 -10.65 -21.36
CA GLU A 274 -19.03 -10.89 -21.11
C GLU A 274 -19.89 -9.65 -21.37
N PHE A 275 -19.37 -8.46 -21.07
CA PHE A 275 -20.04 -7.21 -21.40
C PHE A 275 -20.26 -7.06 -22.91
N PHE A 276 -19.20 -7.17 -23.71
CA PHE A 276 -19.26 -7.00 -25.17
C PHE A 276 -19.93 -8.17 -25.90
N ALA A 277 -20.02 -9.35 -25.28
CA ALA A 277 -20.80 -10.47 -25.82
C ALA A 277 -22.31 -10.22 -25.76
N GLN A 278 -22.76 -9.43 -24.78
CA GLN A 278 -24.19 -9.16 -24.52
C GLN A 278 -24.61 -7.75 -24.96
N ALA A 279 -23.65 -6.83 -25.12
CA ALA A 279 -23.91 -5.46 -25.52
C ALA A 279 -23.83 -5.29 -27.04
N GLU A 280 -24.69 -4.44 -27.60
CA GLU A 280 -24.69 -4.08 -29.03
C GLU A 280 -23.56 -3.08 -29.35
N ALA A 281 -22.32 -3.55 -29.28
CA ALA A 281 -21.16 -2.72 -29.57
C ALA A 281 -20.93 -2.50 -31.07
N LYS A 282 -20.51 -1.28 -31.40
CA LYS A 282 -20.09 -0.92 -32.74
C LYS A 282 -18.66 -1.42 -32.98
N GLU A 283 -18.46 -2.18 -34.06
CA GLU A 283 -17.12 -2.52 -34.54
C GLU A 283 -16.57 -1.33 -35.33
N LEU A 284 -15.51 -0.69 -34.81
CA LEU A 284 -14.83 0.43 -35.46
C LEU A 284 -13.84 -0.03 -36.52
N ASP A 285 -13.14 -1.13 -36.25
CA ASP A 285 -12.13 -1.70 -37.13
C ASP A 285 -11.99 -3.20 -36.89
N ARG A 286 -11.50 -3.90 -37.91
CA ARG A 286 -11.14 -5.32 -37.85
C ARG A 286 -9.98 -5.57 -38.77
N ASP A 287 -8.94 -6.18 -38.22
CA ASP A 287 -7.79 -6.62 -38.99
C ASP A 287 -7.26 -7.98 -38.53
N ARG A 288 -6.11 -8.37 -39.09
CA ARG A 288 -5.38 -9.58 -38.73
C ARG A 288 -3.89 -9.27 -38.70
N ASP A 289 -3.23 -9.69 -37.63
CA ASP A 289 -1.76 -9.71 -37.51
C ASP A 289 -1.23 -11.14 -37.35
N THR A 290 0.05 -11.27 -36.96
CA THR A 290 0.67 -12.57 -36.65
C THR A 290 0.06 -13.26 -35.43
N GLY A 291 -0.54 -12.48 -34.53
CA GLY A 291 -1.25 -12.95 -33.34
C GLY A 291 -2.67 -13.44 -33.64
N GLY A 292 -3.29 -13.02 -34.74
CA GLY A 292 -4.61 -13.51 -35.16
C GLY A 292 -5.55 -12.39 -35.53
N VAL A 293 -6.86 -12.64 -35.42
CA VAL A 293 -7.89 -11.64 -35.72
C VAL A 293 -8.04 -10.69 -34.55
N ARG A 294 -8.10 -9.38 -34.85
CA ARG A 294 -8.34 -8.33 -33.87
C ARG A 294 -9.58 -7.54 -34.26
N ARG A 295 -10.33 -7.06 -33.26
CA ARG A 295 -11.49 -6.19 -33.48
C ARG A 295 -11.42 -5.00 -32.52
N LEU A 296 -11.65 -3.81 -33.02
CA LEU A 296 -11.81 -2.61 -32.22
C LEU A 296 -13.31 -2.38 -31.98
N LEU A 297 -13.73 -2.43 -30.73
CA LEU A 297 -15.13 -2.34 -30.32
C LEU A 297 -15.36 -1.03 -29.58
N GLN A 298 -16.47 -0.37 -29.86
CA GLN A 298 -16.91 0.87 -29.21
C GLN A 298 -18.31 0.68 -28.63
N MET A 299 -18.48 1.12 -27.39
CA MET A 299 -19.76 1.25 -26.73
C MET A 299 -19.95 2.71 -26.28
N PRO A 300 -20.95 3.43 -26.80
CA PRO A 300 -21.29 4.76 -26.29
C PRO A 300 -21.72 4.69 -24.83
N MET A 301 -21.14 5.53 -23.97
CA MET A 301 -21.47 5.57 -22.55
C MET A 301 -22.20 6.87 -22.21
N PRO A 302 -23.46 6.83 -21.77
CA PRO A 302 -24.18 8.05 -21.39
C PRO A 302 -23.45 8.80 -20.26
N ASN A 303 -23.26 10.11 -20.48
CA ASN A 303 -22.61 11.04 -19.55
C ASN A 303 -21.16 10.69 -19.18
N ASP A 304 -20.45 10.00 -20.07
CA ASP A 304 -19.07 9.56 -19.86
C ASP A 304 -18.36 9.40 -21.21
N GLU A 305 -17.07 9.13 -21.20
CA GLU A 305 -16.35 8.79 -22.43
C GLU A 305 -16.79 7.44 -22.99
N ASP A 306 -16.80 7.30 -24.32
CA ASP A 306 -17.09 6.03 -24.97
C ASP A 306 -16.11 4.95 -24.49
N LEU A 307 -16.66 3.76 -24.21
CA LEU A 307 -15.83 2.61 -23.88
C LEU A 307 -15.32 2.00 -25.18
N VAL A 308 -14.02 2.13 -25.44
CA VAL A 308 -13.35 1.51 -26.58
C VAL A 308 -12.42 0.40 -26.10
N CYS A 309 -12.54 -0.78 -26.71
CA CYS A 309 -11.74 -1.96 -26.37
C CYS A 309 -11.19 -2.66 -27.60
N LEU A 310 -9.94 -3.13 -27.52
CA LEU A 310 -9.36 -4.06 -28.47
C LEU A 310 -9.65 -5.49 -28.03
N ALA A 311 -10.40 -6.23 -28.83
CA ALA A 311 -10.61 -7.66 -28.67
C ALA A 311 -9.58 -8.43 -29.51
N VAL A 312 -8.82 -9.32 -28.87
CA VAL A 312 -7.81 -10.17 -29.50
C VAL A 312 -7.99 -11.63 -29.09
N GLN A 313 -7.55 -12.55 -29.94
CA GLN A 313 -7.52 -13.98 -29.65
C GLN A 313 -6.06 -14.45 -29.65
N CYS A 314 -5.61 -15.04 -28.55
CA CYS A 314 -4.26 -15.58 -28.44
C CYS A 314 -4.16 -16.87 -29.25
N PRO A 315 -3.27 -16.97 -30.25
CA PRO A 315 -3.25 -18.09 -31.19
C PRO A 315 -2.69 -19.37 -30.56
N SER A 316 -1.89 -19.25 -29.50
CA SER A 316 -1.27 -20.39 -28.81
C SER A 316 -2.15 -20.99 -27.71
N THR A 317 -3.07 -20.21 -27.14
CA THR A 317 -3.93 -20.66 -26.02
C THR A 317 -5.41 -20.64 -26.34
N ASP A 318 -5.78 -20.13 -27.52
CA ASP A 318 -7.15 -19.84 -27.96
C ASP A 318 -7.94 -18.88 -27.05
N ARG A 319 -7.29 -18.31 -26.03
CA ARG A 319 -7.92 -17.38 -25.08
C ARG A 319 -8.24 -16.06 -25.75
N ARG A 320 -9.43 -15.53 -25.45
CA ARG A 320 -9.86 -14.21 -25.86
C ARG A 320 -9.53 -13.19 -24.78
N TYR A 321 -9.12 -12.02 -25.21
CA TYR A 321 -8.82 -10.89 -24.34
C TYR A 321 -9.53 -9.66 -24.89
N VAL A 322 -10.18 -8.90 -24.01
CA VAL A 322 -10.80 -7.63 -24.36
C VAL A 322 -10.17 -6.56 -23.47
N LEU A 323 -9.38 -5.68 -24.09
CA LEU A 323 -8.52 -4.71 -23.41
C LEU A 323 -9.00 -3.29 -23.69
N ARG A 324 -9.30 -2.52 -22.65
CA ARG A 324 -9.67 -1.10 -22.79
C ARG A 324 -8.50 -0.29 -23.37
N VAL A 325 -8.80 0.57 -24.33
CA VAL A 325 -7.85 1.49 -24.99
C VAL A 325 -8.44 2.91 -24.99
N PRO A 326 -7.64 3.96 -25.29
CA PRO A 326 -8.16 5.32 -25.37
C PRO A 326 -9.37 5.43 -26.33
N PRO A 327 -10.39 6.23 -25.99
CA PRO A 327 -11.61 6.37 -26.79
C PRO A 327 -11.36 6.98 -28.18
N THR A 328 -10.22 7.63 -28.38
CA THR A 328 -9.83 8.26 -29.65
C THR A 328 -9.29 7.27 -30.68
N MET A 329 -9.05 6.01 -30.30
CA MET A 329 -8.50 4.99 -31.18
C MET A 329 -9.45 4.70 -32.35
N GLN A 330 -8.90 4.62 -33.56
CA GLN A 330 -9.67 4.40 -34.79
C GLN A 330 -9.34 3.07 -35.49
N SER A 331 -8.24 2.39 -35.13
CA SER A 331 -7.87 1.11 -35.72
C SER A 331 -7.29 0.11 -34.71
N CYS A 332 -7.40 -1.18 -35.04
CA CYS A 332 -6.82 -2.27 -34.27
C CYS A 332 -5.30 -2.13 -34.13
N HIS A 333 -4.62 -1.70 -35.20
CA HIS A 333 -3.17 -1.47 -35.18
C HIS A 333 -2.76 -0.35 -34.22
N GLN A 334 -3.49 0.77 -34.24
CA GLN A 334 -3.25 1.89 -33.33
C GLN A 334 -3.44 1.48 -31.86
N ALA A 335 -4.53 0.75 -31.59
CA ALA A 335 -4.84 0.22 -30.27
C ALA A 335 -3.78 -0.77 -29.77
N ALA A 336 -3.32 -1.68 -30.65
CA ALA A 336 -2.28 -2.65 -30.32
C ALA A 336 -0.93 -1.99 -30.03
N ALA A 337 -0.54 -0.98 -30.83
CA ALA A 337 0.68 -0.21 -30.62
C ALA A 337 0.67 0.51 -29.26
N TRP A 338 -0.46 1.13 -28.90
CA TRP A 338 -0.63 1.79 -27.61
C TRP A 338 -0.53 0.83 -26.44
N ILE A 339 -1.17 -0.36 -26.52
CA ILE A 339 -1.04 -1.41 -25.50
C ILE A 339 0.43 -1.84 -25.34
N ALA A 340 1.18 -1.89 -26.44
CA ALA A 340 2.60 -2.21 -26.44
C ALA A 340 3.51 -1.04 -25.99
N GLY A 341 2.95 0.13 -25.66
CA GLY A 341 3.69 1.29 -25.15
C GLY A 341 4.28 2.21 -26.23
N PHE A 342 3.79 2.14 -27.47
CA PHE A 342 4.20 3.03 -28.56
C PHE A 342 3.23 4.19 -28.74
N ASP A 343 3.75 5.41 -28.77
CA ASP A 343 2.95 6.62 -29.07
C ASP A 343 2.62 6.75 -30.57
N ASN A 344 3.57 6.35 -31.42
CA ASN A 344 3.40 6.31 -32.87
C ASN A 344 3.14 4.86 -33.34
N PRO A 345 1.95 4.55 -33.91
CA PRO A 345 1.64 3.21 -34.39
C PRO A 345 2.59 2.65 -35.45
N ASP A 346 3.23 3.50 -36.25
CA ASP A 346 4.14 3.05 -37.32
C ASP A 346 5.43 2.41 -36.79
N ASP A 347 5.78 2.70 -35.54
CA ASP A 347 6.95 2.14 -34.86
C ASP A 347 6.68 0.73 -34.34
N TYR A 348 5.41 0.33 -34.23
CA TYR A 348 5.01 -1.00 -33.78
C TYR A 348 4.97 -1.98 -34.94
N LYS A 349 5.92 -2.94 -34.93
CA LYS A 349 5.96 -4.07 -35.87
C LYS A 349 6.16 -5.36 -35.09
N LEU A 350 5.15 -6.25 -35.14
CA LEU A 350 5.28 -7.60 -34.60
C LEU A 350 6.32 -8.38 -35.42
N LEU A 351 7.46 -8.67 -34.80
CA LEU A 351 8.45 -9.58 -35.36
C LEU A 351 7.85 -10.98 -35.39
N LYS A 352 8.00 -11.68 -36.53
CA LYS A 352 7.76 -13.13 -36.56
C LYS A 352 8.77 -13.78 -35.63
N GLU A 353 8.30 -14.47 -34.59
CA GLU A 353 9.14 -15.48 -33.92
C GLU A 353 9.41 -16.57 -34.97
N THR A 354 10.69 -16.74 -35.31
CA THR A 354 11.20 -17.73 -36.27
C THR A 354 11.31 -19.10 -35.67
#